data_AF-A0A917Z5M0-F1
#
_entry.id   AF-A0A917Z5M0-F1
#
_cell.length_a   1.000
_cell.length_b   1.000
_cell.length_c   1.000
_cell.angle_alpha   90.00
_cell.angle_beta   90.00
_cell.angle_gamma   90.00
#
_symmetry.space_group_name_H-M   'P 1'
#
loop_
_entity.id
_entity.type
_entity.pdbx_description
1 polymer ?
#
loop_
_entity_poly.entity_id
_entity_poly.type
_entity_poly.pdbx_seq_one_letter_code
_entity_poly.pdbx_strand_id
1 'polypeptide(L)'
;MVDVAAERGKQASSRVSEEGAGWSCQQIGTFERLRPHDTGFNWLNVATLWRSRNEILAGLFGDPSGEVRQRWVAGQLEGGADAGFRIRPEVGPSFDFLVLGDTGEGDASQYAVVPGLLQVGESTAFAVIASDVIYPAGSPNEYGDKFFRPYKDYGAPIYAIPGNHDWYDGLGGFMRIFCDAPPLKPKPDTGWLRGLLWRRPEAVDEARLAEARELRGRPSQQAVQPGPYWVIESDGLLVVGVDTGIRGTIDAVQTEWLRRVSRDPRPKVLITGKPIYTRNDYKPSPLEGGGTIDDIVRDPEHRYVAAIGGDVHNYQRYPVRVGDRVIQYIVSGGGGAFMHATHTIRRVDVAGVHEDDFRLYPLRGDSLSFYSQLYAKRLRMKWIYLTPAEAACIMAGQIGNTPVRPLDGQVTITRRMRWAARLLGAWPWPFRLPVDRVFHRYLSEFSDWDTPPFFKHFLHLSVTPELLKIRCFAATGCLEQELRPPVEDEVVIGLS
;
A
#
# COMPACT_ATOMS: atom_id res chain seq x y z
N MET A 1 -1.07 -22.55 18.69
CA MET A 1 -1.03 -21.39 17.78
C MET A 1 -2.39 -20.72 17.56
N VAL A 2 -3.52 -21.44 17.68
CA VAL A 2 -4.88 -20.84 17.58
C VAL A 2 -5.27 -20.02 18.82
N ASP A 3 -4.80 -20.43 20.01
CA ASP A 3 -5.22 -19.82 21.30
C ASP A 3 -4.71 -18.39 21.57
N VAL A 4 -3.52 -18.03 21.07
CA VAL A 4 -2.94 -16.70 21.34
C VAL A 4 -3.62 -15.61 20.50
N ALA A 5 -4.10 -15.95 19.30
CA ALA A 5 -4.90 -15.06 18.47
C ALA A 5 -6.32 -14.86 19.04
N ALA A 6 -6.87 -15.89 19.69
CA ALA A 6 -8.19 -15.83 20.33
C ALA A 6 -8.21 -14.94 21.59
N GLU A 7 -7.14 -14.93 22.39
CA GLU A 7 -7.02 -14.05 23.58
C GLU A 7 -6.90 -12.55 23.20
N ARG A 8 -6.22 -12.22 22.09
CA ARG A 8 -6.16 -10.84 21.55
C ARG A 8 -7.44 -10.40 20.83
N GLY A 9 -8.32 -11.34 20.47
CA GLY A 9 -9.68 -11.07 19.95
C GLY A 9 -10.63 -10.38 20.94
N LYS A 10 -10.17 -10.06 22.16
CA LYS A 10 -10.85 -9.18 23.13
C LYS A 10 -10.40 -7.70 23.01
N GLN A 11 -9.48 -7.36 22.10
CA GLN A 11 -9.04 -6.00 21.83
C GLN A 11 -9.97 -5.30 20.82
N ALA A 12 -10.18 -3.99 20.98
CA ALA A 12 -10.99 -3.16 20.10
C ALA A 12 -10.43 -3.21 18.67
N SER A 13 -11.03 -4.03 17.79
CA SER A 13 -10.73 -4.11 16.35
C SER A 13 -12.03 -4.18 15.55
N SER A 14 -11.95 -3.94 14.24
CA SER A 14 -13.12 -3.94 13.34
C SER A 14 -13.86 -5.29 13.31
N ARG A 15 -13.17 -6.37 13.66
CA ARG A 15 -13.70 -7.74 13.71
C ARG A 15 -14.55 -8.00 14.95
N VAL A 16 -14.46 -7.15 15.98
CA VAL A 16 -15.12 -7.35 17.27
C VAL A 16 -16.25 -6.33 17.47
N SER A 17 -16.05 -5.08 17.08
CA SER A 17 -17.05 -4.02 17.28
C SER A 17 -17.02 -2.93 16.19
N GLU A 18 -18.13 -2.20 16.05
CA GLU A 18 -18.20 -1.02 15.19
C GLU A 18 -17.30 0.12 15.70
N GLU A 19 -17.15 0.23 17.03
CA GLU A 19 -16.20 1.13 17.68
C GLU A 19 -14.75 0.81 17.27
N GLY A 20 -14.36 -0.46 17.27
CA GLY A 20 -13.04 -0.90 16.81
C GLY A 20 -12.80 -0.59 15.32
N ALA A 21 -13.86 -0.56 14.51
CA ALA A 21 -13.81 -0.10 13.12
C ALA A 21 -13.78 1.44 12.97
N GLY A 22 -13.96 2.20 14.05
CA GLY A 22 -13.95 3.66 14.08
C GLY A 22 -15.31 4.32 13.78
N TRP A 23 -16.41 3.56 13.69
CA TRP A 23 -17.74 4.13 13.42
C TRP A 23 -18.29 4.96 14.59
N SER A 24 -17.81 4.73 15.81
CA SER A 24 -18.26 5.40 17.04
C SER A 24 -17.19 6.35 17.60
N CYS A 25 -16.61 7.17 16.73
CA CYS A 25 -15.55 8.10 17.07
C CYS A 25 -16.01 9.18 18.06
N GLN A 26 -15.63 9.07 19.34
CA GLN A 26 -15.98 10.05 20.37
C GLN A 26 -15.19 11.36 20.21
N GLN A 27 -13.92 11.25 19.83
CA GLN A 27 -13.03 12.38 19.63
C GLN A 27 -12.14 12.14 18.41
N ILE A 28 -12.06 13.14 17.54
CA ILE A 28 -11.15 13.14 16.39
C ILE A 28 -9.70 13.15 16.91
N GLY A 29 -8.86 12.37 16.25
CA GLY A 29 -7.45 12.23 16.56
C GLY A 29 -6.63 13.51 16.44
N THR A 30 -5.42 13.46 16.99
CA THR A 30 -4.44 14.54 16.96
C THR A 30 -3.88 14.83 15.58
N PHE A 31 -4.07 13.91 14.62
CA PHE A 31 -3.57 14.06 13.25
C PHE A 31 -3.99 15.36 12.57
N GLU A 32 -5.16 15.93 12.88
CA GLU A 32 -5.62 17.19 12.29
C GLU A 32 -4.62 18.33 12.54
N ARG A 33 -3.97 18.35 13.71
CA ARG A 33 -2.98 19.38 14.08
C ARG A 33 -1.63 19.21 13.36
N LEU A 34 -1.39 18.06 12.75
CA LEU A 34 -0.16 17.76 12.02
C LEU A 34 -0.20 18.24 10.57
N ARG A 35 -1.41 18.51 10.04
CA ARG A 35 -1.61 18.91 8.65
C ARG A 35 -1.03 20.30 8.39
N PRO A 36 -0.36 20.51 7.23
CA PRO A 36 0.14 21.82 6.84
C PRO A 36 -0.97 22.80 6.45
N HIS A 37 -2.08 22.27 5.91
CA HIS A 37 -3.21 23.04 5.39
C HIS A 37 -4.53 22.33 5.70
N ASP A 38 -5.57 23.13 5.95
CA ASP A 38 -6.94 22.63 6.17
C ASP A 38 -7.60 22.16 4.87
N THR A 39 -7.09 22.58 3.72
CA THR A 39 -7.57 22.16 2.39
C THR A 39 -7.05 20.76 2.04
N GLY A 40 -7.96 19.81 1.82
CA GLY A 40 -7.63 18.48 1.34
C GLY A 40 -7.06 18.49 -0.09
N PHE A 41 -6.30 17.45 -0.42
CA PHE A 41 -5.98 17.13 -1.80
C PHE A 41 -7.27 16.76 -2.55
N ASN A 42 -7.35 17.01 -3.85
CA ASN A 42 -8.53 16.61 -4.61
C ASN A 42 -8.14 16.10 -5.99
N TRP A 43 -8.40 14.83 -6.21
CA TRP A 43 -8.20 14.18 -7.51
C TRP A 43 -9.10 14.74 -8.62
N LEU A 44 -10.26 15.34 -8.30
CA LEU A 44 -11.18 15.97 -9.27
C LEU A 44 -10.62 17.21 -9.95
N ASN A 45 -9.48 17.74 -9.50
CA ASN A 45 -8.88 18.88 -10.17
C ASN A 45 -8.40 18.43 -11.57
N VAL A 46 -8.91 19.08 -12.63
CA VAL A 46 -8.52 18.82 -14.01
C VAL A 46 -6.99 18.85 -14.19
N ALA A 47 -6.29 19.69 -13.41
CA ALA A 47 -4.84 19.73 -13.39
C ALA A 47 -4.20 18.44 -12.82
N THR A 48 -4.80 17.81 -11.79
CA THR A 48 -4.34 16.54 -11.21
C THR A 48 -4.50 15.39 -12.20
N LEU A 49 -5.67 15.29 -12.85
CA LEU A 49 -5.94 14.31 -13.92
C LEU A 49 -5.01 14.48 -15.13
N TRP A 50 -4.74 15.73 -15.50
CA TRP A 50 -3.77 16.01 -16.55
C TRP A 50 -2.35 15.61 -16.16
N ARG A 51 -1.99 15.67 -14.87
CA ARG A 51 -0.67 15.25 -14.37
C ARG A 51 -0.49 13.72 -14.40
N SER A 52 -1.53 12.92 -14.18
CA SER A 52 -1.47 11.45 -14.20
C SER A 52 -1.63 10.81 -15.60
N ARG A 53 -1.79 11.62 -16.66
CA ARG A 53 -2.03 11.13 -18.04
C ARG A 53 -0.99 10.15 -18.58
N ASN A 54 0.22 10.10 -18.02
CA ASN A 54 1.28 9.20 -18.45
C ASN A 54 0.92 7.72 -18.28
N GLU A 55 0.04 7.37 -17.34
CA GLU A 55 -0.54 6.02 -17.26
C GLU A 55 -1.28 5.64 -18.55
N ILE A 56 -2.03 6.62 -19.09
CA ILE A 56 -2.82 6.46 -20.31
C ILE A 56 -1.93 6.33 -21.53
N LEU A 57 -0.87 7.11 -21.56
CA LEU A 57 0.09 7.08 -22.66
C LEU A 57 0.93 5.80 -22.61
N ALA A 58 1.33 5.31 -21.43
CA ALA A 58 1.97 4.00 -21.27
C ALA A 58 1.04 2.87 -21.77
N GLY A 59 -0.25 3.01 -21.45
CA GLY A 59 -1.40 2.49 -22.19
C GLY A 59 -1.20 2.12 -23.65
N LEU A 60 -0.95 3.18 -24.41
CA LEU A 60 -1.10 3.24 -25.86
C LEU A 60 0.24 3.15 -26.59
N PHE A 61 1.33 3.56 -25.93
CA PHE A 61 2.64 3.78 -26.54
C PHE A 61 3.76 2.97 -25.86
N GLY A 62 3.43 2.12 -24.89
CA GLY A 62 4.39 1.30 -24.15
C GLY A 62 4.93 1.97 -22.88
N ASP A 63 5.31 1.15 -21.91
CA ASP A 63 5.84 1.58 -20.61
C ASP A 63 7.34 1.89 -20.71
N PRO A 64 7.79 3.15 -20.50
CA PRO A 64 9.21 3.50 -20.52
C PRO A 64 9.96 3.12 -19.25
N SER A 65 9.28 2.67 -18.19
CA SER A 65 9.89 2.47 -16.87
C SER A 65 11.14 1.60 -16.94
N GLY A 66 11.12 0.48 -17.68
CA GLY A 66 12.29 -0.40 -17.81
C GLY A 66 13.53 0.29 -18.38
N GLU A 67 13.39 0.97 -19.53
CA GLU A 67 14.50 1.68 -20.18
C GLU A 67 15.04 2.83 -19.32
N VAL A 68 14.16 3.59 -18.68
CA VAL A 68 14.55 4.72 -17.82
C VAL A 68 15.20 4.22 -16.53
N ARG A 69 14.69 3.12 -15.94
CA ARG A 69 15.26 2.47 -14.76
C ARG A 69 16.69 2.03 -14.99
N GLN A 70 16.96 1.38 -16.13
CA GLN A 70 18.32 0.94 -16.48
C GLN A 70 19.31 2.11 -16.52
N ARG A 71 18.87 3.28 -16.95
CA ARG A 71 19.71 4.49 -16.96
C ARG A 71 19.96 5.04 -15.56
N TRP A 72 18.93 5.05 -14.70
CA TRP A 72 19.09 5.42 -13.29
C TRP A 72 20.06 4.49 -12.57
N VAL A 73 19.88 3.18 -12.77
CA VAL A 73 20.74 2.12 -12.22
C VAL A 73 22.17 2.27 -12.70
N ALA A 74 22.39 2.47 -14.01
CA ALA A 74 23.72 2.69 -14.56
C ALA A 74 24.41 3.90 -13.92
N GLY A 75 23.70 5.02 -13.79
CA GLY A 75 24.23 6.23 -13.15
C GLY A 75 24.59 6.02 -11.67
N GLN A 76 23.81 5.23 -10.93
CA GLN A 76 24.12 4.87 -9.54
C GLN A 76 25.38 4.01 -9.43
N LEU A 77 25.52 3.01 -10.32
CA LEU A 77 26.71 2.15 -10.36
C LEU A 77 27.97 2.94 -10.75
N GLU A 78 27.87 3.85 -11.74
CA GLU A 78 28.95 4.79 -12.09
C GLU A 78 29.31 5.71 -10.92
N GLY A 79 28.32 6.09 -10.11
CA GLY A 79 28.49 6.86 -8.88
C GLY A 79 29.04 6.07 -7.69
N GLY A 80 29.31 4.76 -7.85
CA GLY A 80 29.91 3.91 -6.81
C GLY A 80 28.90 3.19 -5.90
N ALA A 81 27.62 3.10 -6.27
CA ALA A 81 26.65 2.30 -5.55
C ALA A 81 27.04 0.80 -5.53
N ASP A 82 26.66 0.10 -4.45
CA ASP A 82 26.84 -1.35 -4.33
C ASP A 82 26.13 -2.08 -5.47
N ALA A 83 26.87 -2.89 -6.25
CA ALA A 83 26.33 -3.61 -7.41
C ALA A 83 25.30 -4.70 -7.05
N GLY A 84 25.26 -5.11 -5.78
CA GLY A 84 24.22 -5.96 -5.22
C GLY A 84 22.99 -5.20 -4.74
N PHE A 85 23.01 -3.86 -4.74
CA PHE A 85 21.99 -2.98 -4.18
C PHE A 85 21.65 -3.35 -2.73
N ARG A 86 22.69 -3.70 -1.97
CA ARG A 86 22.56 -4.17 -0.58
C ARG A 86 22.54 -3.02 0.42
N ILE A 87 21.61 -3.09 1.35
CA ILE A 87 21.48 -2.20 2.51
C ILE A 87 21.71 -3.07 3.75
N ARG A 88 22.60 -2.63 4.64
CA ARG A 88 22.96 -3.37 5.87
C ARG A 88 22.72 -2.49 7.09
N PRO A 89 21.50 -2.47 7.63
CA PRO A 89 21.22 -1.72 8.84
C PRO A 89 21.94 -2.38 10.03
N GLU A 90 22.33 -1.58 11.02
CA GLU A 90 22.91 -2.07 12.27
C GLU A 90 21.80 -2.67 13.16
N VAL A 91 21.41 -3.91 12.88
CA VAL A 91 20.38 -4.65 13.63
C VAL A 91 20.96 -5.91 14.25
N GLY A 92 20.44 -6.27 15.43
CA GLY A 92 20.74 -7.55 16.06
C GLY A 92 20.00 -8.72 15.43
N PRO A 93 20.13 -9.94 16.01
CA PRO A 93 19.44 -11.14 15.53
C PRO A 93 17.90 -11.04 15.64
N SER A 94 17.42 -10.13 16.48
CA SER A 94 16.01 -9.77 16.59
C SER A 94 15.84 -8.28 16.39
N PHE A 95 14.89 -7.88 15.55
CA PHE A 95 14.59 -6.49 15.26
C PHE A 95 13.16 -6.33 14.75
N ASP A 96 12.64 -5.11 14.87
CA ASP A 96 11.33 -4.74 14.38
C ASP A 96 11.47 -3.69 13.26
N PHE A 97 10.58 -3.73 12.27
CA PHE A 97 10.49 -2.70 11.23
C PHE A 97 9.03 -2.48 10.79
N LEU A 98 8.77 -1.32 10.21
CA LEU A 98 7.45 -0.97 9.70
C LEU A 98 7.36 -1.16 8.18
N VAL A 99 6.16 -1.48 7.68
CA VAL A 99 5.82 -1.39 6.25
C VAL A 99 4.55 -0.56 6.09
N LEU A 100 4.60 0.43 5.22
CA LEU A 100 3.45 1.22 4.77
C LEU A 100 3.33 1.11 3.26
N GLY A 101 2.18 1.38 2.67
CA GLY A 101 2.05 1.51 1.22
C GLY A 101 1.17 2.70 0.86
N ASP A 102 1.44 3.30 -0.31
CA ASP A 102 0.56 4.30 -0.93
C ASP A 102 0.31 5.51 -0.02
N THR A 103 1.38 6.09 0.53
CA THR A 103 1.29 7.08 1.60
C THR A 103 0.98 8.49 1.12
N GLY A 104 1.58 8.93 0.01
CA GLY A 104 1.83 10.36 -0.22
C GLY A 104 0.70 11.17 -0.82
N GLU A 105 -0.49 11.16 -0.22
CA GLU A 105 -1.60 12.04 -0.64
C GLU A 105 -1.46 13.46 -0.05
N GLY A 106 -0.95 13.56 1.18
CA GLY A 106 -0.73 14.82 1.90
C GLY A 106 -1.95 15.36 2.64
N ASP A 107 -3.03 14.58 2.73
CA ASP A 107 -4.32 14.98 3.32
C ASP A 107 -4.58 14.34 4.70
N ALA A 108 -5.78 14.58 5.24
CA ALA A 108 -6.19 14.04 6.54
C ALA A 108 -5.98 12.53 6.67
N SER A 109 -6.18 11.80 5.58
CA SER A 109 -6.18 10.35 5.58
C SER A 109 -4.77 9.76 5.67
N GLN A 110 -3.76 10.40 5.07
CA GLN A 110 -2.34 10.10 5.33
C GLN A 110 -1.94 10.46 6.76
N TYR A 111 -2.26 11.68 7.20
CA TYR A 111 -1.85 12.15 8.53
C TYR A 111 -2.49 11.33 9.65
N ALA A 112 -3.70 10.79 9.47
CA ALA A 112 -4.38 9.92 10.43
C ALA A 112 -3.59 8.63 10.76
N VAL A 113 -2.68 8.20 9.89
CA VAL A 113 -1.80 7.03 10.13
C VAL A 113 -0.66 7.38 11.08
N VAL A 114 -0.19 8.63 11.05
CA VAL A 114 1.08 9.03 11.67
C VAL A 114 1.11 8.82 13.19
N PRO A 115 0.13 9.27 14.00
CA PRO A 115 0.23 9.14 15.45
C PRO A 115 0.33 7.69 15.93
N GLY A 116 -0.54 6.80 15.42
CA GLY A 116 -0.50 5.38 15.74
C GLY A 116 0.77 4.70 15.24
N LEU A 117 1.27 5.10 14.06
CA LEU A 117 2.53 4.62 13.53
C LEU A 117 3.72 5.01 14.41
N LEU A 118 3.78 6.25 14.89
CA LEU A 118 4.85 6.70 15.78
C LEU A 118 4.82 5.94 17.11
N GLN A 119 3.62 5.71 17.65
CA GLN A 119 3.43 4.94 18.88
C GLN A 119 3.90 3.49 18.75
N VAL A 120 3.57 2.82 17.65
CA VAL A 120 3.97 1.42 17.39
C VAL A 120 5.42 1.34 16.90
N GLY A 121 5.91 2.39 16.25
CA GLY A 121 7.20 2.46 15.59
C GLY A 121 8.38 2.92 16.46
N GLU A 122 8.15 3.31 17.71
CA GLU A 122 9.15 3.96 18.58
C GLU A 122 10.50 3.22 18.65
N SER A 123 10.47 1.88 18.70
CA SER A 123 11.66 1.01 18.80
C SER A 123 12.02 0.28 17.51
N THR A 124 11.44 0.68 16.37
CA THR A 124 11.69 0.00 15.08
C THR A 124 13.01 0.48 14.46
N ALA A 125 13.74 -0.45 13.84
CA ALA A 125 15.05 -0.20 13.26
C ALA A 125 14.99 0.62 11.97
N PHE A 126 13.90 0.49 11.21
CA PHE A 126 13.63 1.23 9.98
C PHE A 126 12.17 1.05 9.56
N ALA A 127 11.74 1.82 8.57
CA ALA A 127 10.48 1.63 7.86
C ALA A 127 10.70 1.44 6.36
N VAL A 128 9.74 0.79 5.70
CA VAL A 128 9.69 0.62 4.25
C VAL A 128 8.37 1.15 3.71
N ILE A 129 8.42 2.00 2.68
CA ILE A 129 7.25 2.38 1.88
C ILE A 129 7.18 1.47 0.64
N ALA A 130 6.15 0.63 0.62
CA ALA A 130 5.84 -0.35 -0.40
C ALA A 130 4.90 0.26 -1.47
N SER A 131 5.47 1.00 -2.42
CA SER A 131 4.78 1.66 -3.55
C SER A 131 4.20 3.04 -3.27
N ASP A 132 4.08 3.80 -4.36
CA ASP A 132 3.40 5.10 -4.50
C ASP A 132 3.72 6.07 -3.35
N VAL A 133 4.98 6.48 -3.30
CA VAL A 133 5.47 7.37 -2.22
C VAL A 133 4.85 8.75 -2.34
N ILE A 134 4.62 9.25 -3.56
CA ILE A 134 4.07 10.57 -3.83
C ILE A 134 2.99 10.56 -4.90
N TYR A 135 1.80 11.02 -4.52
CA TYR A 135 0.71 11.34 -5.43
C TYR A 135 0.73 12.81 -5.85
N PRO A 136 0.13 13.17 -6.99
CA PRO A 136 -0.47 12.26 -7.98
C PRO A 136 0.52 11.72 -9.02
N ALA A 137 1.72 12.28 -9.11
CA ALA A 137 2.61 12.05 -10.25
C ALA A 137 4.10 12.12 -9.90
N GLY A 138 4.49 11.80 -8.66
CA GLY A 138 5.90 11.71 -8.29
C GLY A 138 6.69 13.02 -8.36
N SER A 139 6.02 14.17 -8.26
CA SER A 139 6.70 15.48 -8.36
C SER A 139 7.74 15.64 -7.24
N PRO A 140 8.99 16.01 -7.56
CA PRO A 140 10.03 16.22 -6.56
C PRO A 140 9.67 17.31 -5.55
N ASN A 141 8.85 18.28 -5.95
CA ASN A 141 8.55 19.46 -5.16
C ASN A 141 7.38 19.25 -4.17
N GLU A 142 6.76 18.06 -4.18
CA GLU A 142 5.67 17.72 -3.25
C GLU A 142 6.13 16.89 -2.03
N TYR A 143 7.38 16.43 -2.01
CA TYR A 143 7.93 15.60 -0.92
C TYR A 143 7.93 16.30 0.44
N GLY A 144 8.01 17.64 0.48
CA GLY A 144 8.00 18.40 1.74
C GLY A 144 6.79 18.08 2.62
N ASP A 145 5.59 18.21 2.06
CA ASP A 145 4.34 18.05 2.82
C ASP A 145 3.79 16.61 2.80
N LYS A 146 4.28 15.77 1.89
CA LYS A 146 3.80 14.40 1.66
C LYS A 146 4.74 13.30 2.16
N PHE A 147 6.00 13.64 2.47
CA PHE A 147 6.98 12.69 3.03
C PHE A 147 7.74 13.28 4.22
N PHE A 148 8.42 14.41 4.05
CA PHE A 148 9.28 14.96 5.11
C PHE A 148 8.48 15.40 6.34
N ARG A 149 7.39 16.15 6.15
CA ARG A 149 6.53 16.65 7.24
C ARG A 149 5.75 15.55 7.97
N PRO A 150 5.00 14.63 7.30
CA PRO A 150 4.25 13.59 8.00
C PRO A 150 5.15 12.70 8.87
N TYR A 151 6.35 12.40 8.38
CA TYR A 151 7.24 11.47 9.06
C TYR A 151 8.36 12.17 9.85
N LYS A 152 8.33 13.49 10.06
CA LYS A 152 9.40 14.26 10.74
C LYS A 152 9.83 13.65 12.08
N ASP A 153 8.89 13.11 12.83
CA ASP A 153 9.11 12.60 14.18
C ASP A 153 9.52 11.11 14.22
N TYR A 154 9.35 10.36 13.12
CA TYR A 154 9.79 8.96 13.04
C TYR A 154 11.32 8.88 13.07
N GLY A 155 11.88 8.30 14.14
CA GLY A 155 13.30 8.44 14.51
C GLY A 155 14.31 7.64 13.69
N ALA A 156 13.85 6.71 12.84
CA ALA A 156 14.69 5.76 12.11
C ALA A 156 14.70 6.01 10.59
N PRO A 157 15.59 5.33 9.84
CA PRO A 157 15.64 5.41 8.38
C PRO A 157 14.34 4.94 7.72
N ILE A 158 14.00 5.55 6.59
CA ILE A 158 12.86 5.11 5.75
C ILE A 158 13.41 4.77 4.37
N TYR A 159 13.20 3.54 3.95
CA TYR A 159 13.47 3.06 2.59
C TYR A 159 12.16 2.99 1.80
N ALA A 160 12.25 2.94 0.48
CA ALA A 160 11.06 2.82 -0.36
C ALA A 160 11.33 2.04 -1.64
N ILE A 161 10.28 1.48 -2.21
CA ILE A 161 10.23 1.11 -3.63
C ILE A 161 9.22 2.02 -4.33
N PRO A 162 9.46 2.39 -5.60
CA PRO A 162 8.53 3.25 -6.31
C PRO A 162 7.32 2.49 -6.83
N GLY A 163 6.19 3.19 -6.88
CA GLY A 163 4.98 2.73 -7.55
C GLY A 163 4.74 3.41 -8.89
N ASN A 164 3.61 3.12 -9.54
CA ASN A 164 3.29 3.72 -10.83
C ASN A 164 3.16 5.24 -10.76
N HIS A 165 2.70 5.82 -9.64
CA HIS A 165 2.57 7.27 -9.50
C HIS A 165 3.93 7.97 -9.44
N ASP A 166 4.96 7.33 -8.88
CA ASP A 166 6.32 7.87 -8.85
C ASP A 166 6.96 7.89 -10.27
N TRP A 167 6.51 6.97 -11.13
CA TRP A 167 7.02 6.83 -12.50
C TRP A 167 6.43 7.81 -13.51
N TYR A 168 5.32 8.49 -13.19
CA TYR A 168 4.69 9.44 -14.11
C TYR A 168 5.58 10.64 -14.45
N ASP A 169 6.65 10.88 -13.67
CA ASP A 169 7.66 11.89 -13.98
C ASP A 169 9.05 11.33 -14.32
N GLY A 170 9.12 10.06 -14.73
CA GLY A 170 10.40 9.41 -15.04
C GLY A 170 11.27 9.11 -13.81
N LEU A 171 10.66 9.04 -12.63
CA LEU A 171 11.28 8.67 -11.35
C LEU A 171 12.29 9.67 -10.76
N GLY A 172 12.42 10.87 -11.34
CA GLY A 172 13.43 11.86 -10.91
C GLY A 172 13.32 12.25 -9.44
N GLY A 173 12.11 12.56 -8.95
CA GLY A 173 11.90 12.90 -7.55
C GLY A 173 12.29 11.75 -6.60
N PHE A 174 11.78 10.54 -6.84
CA PHE A 174 12.13 9.37 -6.04
C PHE A 174 13.64 9.15 -5.97
N MET A 175 14.32 9.17 -7.13
CA MET A 175 15.77 8.94 -7.19
C MET A 175 16.57 10.03 -6.48
N ARG A 176 16.13 11.29 -6.56
CA ARG A 176 16.77 12.41 -5.85
C ARG A 176 16.57 12.32 -4.33
N ILE A 177 15.38 11.95 -3.86
CA ILE A 177 15.04 11.92 -2.43
C ILE A 177 15.64 10.70 -1.73
N PHE A 178 15.45 9.49 -2.27
CA PHE A 178 15.87 8.25 -1.59
C PHE A 178 17.29 7.82 -1.96
N CYS A 179 17.71 8.06 -3.20
CA CYS A 179 18.98 7.53 -3.71
C CYS A 179 20.06 8.61 -3.91
N ASP A 180 19.78 9.86 -3.52
CA ASP A 180 20.64 11.03 -3.72
C ASP A 180 21.16 11.17 -5.18
N ALA A 181 20.36 10.72 -6.15
CA ALA A 181 20.80 10.62 -7.53
C ALA A 181 20.88 12.02 -8.20
N PRO A 182 21.93 12.31 -8.98
CA PRO A 182 21.94 13.49 -9.83
C PRO A 182 20.88 13.36 -10.95
N PRO A 183 20.30 14.47 -11.45
CA PRO A 183 19.30 14.40 -12.51
C PRO A 183 19.79 13.65 -13.76
N LEU A 184 18.96 12.76 -14.32
CA LEU A 184 19.25 12.15 -15.62
C LEU A 184 19.24 13.21 -16.73
N LYS A 185 20.20 13.12 -17.65
CA LYS A 185 20.15 13.89 -18.90
C LYS A 185 18.91 13.48 -19.71
N PRO A 186 18.08 14.41 -20.22
CA PRO A 186 16.93 14.05 -21.03
C PRO A 186 17.38 13.29 -22.28
N LYS A 187 16.71 12.18 -22.61
CA LYS A 187 16.86 11.53 -23.92
C LYS A 187 15.68 11.98 -24.79
N PRO A 188 15.91 12.43 -26.04
CA PRO A 188 14.81 12.76 -26.94
C PRO A 188 13.93 11.52 -27.14
N ASP A 189 12.63 11.67 -26.94
CA ASP A 189 11.66 10.61 -27.25
C ASP A 189 11.54 10.50 -28.77
N THR A 190 11.75 9.31 -29.32
CA THR A 190 11.77 9.07 -30.77
C THR A 190 10.36 9.01 -31.38
N GLY A 191 9.31 8.94 -30.55
CA GLY A 191 7.91 8.99 -30.99
C GLY A 191 7.34 10.40 -30.93
N TRP A 192 6.98 10.99 -32.08
CA TRP A 192 6.50 12.38 -32.17
C TRP A 192 5.27 12.67 -31.28
N LEU A 193 4.31 11.74 -31.20
CA LEU A 193 3.11 11.88 -30.35
C LEU A 193 3.41 11.66 -28.87
N ARG A 194 4.25 10.67 -28.55
CA ARG A 194 4.62 10.35 -27.18
C ARG A 194 5.43 11.50 -26.57
N GLY A 195 6.45 11.99 -27.28
CA GLY A 195 7.27 13.12 -26.83
C GLY A 195 6.50 14.45 -26.67
N LEU A 196 5.38 14.63 -27.38
CA LEU A 196 4.51 15.79 -27.25
C LEU A 196 3.55 15.67 -26.05
N LEU A 197 2.96 14.49 -25.85
CA LEU A 197 1.92 14.27 -24.85
C LEU A 197 2.46 13.82 -23.50
N TRP A 198 3.62 13.17 -23.44
CA TRP A 198 4.23 12.68 -22.21
C TRP A 198 4.61 13.82 -21.28
N ARG A 199 4.20 13.75 -20.00
CA ARG A 199 4.62 14.74 -18.98
C ARG A 199 6.14 14.74 -18.89
N ARG A 200 6.72 15.93 -18.97
CA ARG A 200 8.17 16.12 -18.79
C ARG A 200 8.50 16.17 -17.30
N PRO A 201 9.64 15.56 -16.91
CA PRO A 201 10.23 15.71 -15.58
C PRO A 201 10.19 17.16 -15.11
N GLU A 202 9.61 17.39 -13.93
CA GLU A 202 9.72 18.65 -13.24
C GLU A 202 11.13 18.80 -12.67
N ALA A 203 11.68 20.01 -12.75
CA ALA A 203 12.97 20.29 -12.13
C ALA A 203 12.83 20.25 -10.60
N VAL A 204 13.83 19.67 -9.94
CA VAL A 204 13.93 19.69 -8.48
C VAL A 204 14.26 21.12 -8.05
N ASP A 205 13.41 21.69 -7.20
CA ASP A 205 13.76 22.90 -6.46
C ASP A 205 14.67 22.53 -5.29
N GLU A 206 15.99 22.65 -5.50
CA GLU A 206 17.00 22.25 -4.51
C GLU A 206 16.92 23.07 -3.22
N ALA A 207 16.49 24.34 -3.29
CA ALA A 207 16.32 25.16 -2.08
C ALA A 207 15.14 24.66 -1.25
N ARG A 208 14.00 24.41 -1.89
CA ARG A 208 12.83 23.83 -1.23
C ARG A 208 13.10 22.42 -0.69
N LEU A 209 13.87 21.61 -1.43
CA LEU A 209 14.27 20.28 -0.98
C LEU A 209 15.18 20.36 0.25
N ALA A 210 16.13 21.29 0.28
CA ALA A 210 16.99 21.51 1.45
C ALA A 210 16.16 21.89 2.69
N GLU A 211 15.23 22.84 2.57
CA GLU A 211 14.29 23.20 3.65
C GLU A 211 13.46 22.01 4.13
N ALA A 212 12.98 21.18 3.20
CA ALA A 212 12.22 19.98 3.55
C ALA A 212 13.07 18.92 4.28
N ARG A 213 14.34 18.76 3.89
CA ARG A 213 15.28 17.82 4.54
C ARG A 213 15.54 18.18 6.01
N GLU A 214 15.51 19.45 6.37
CA GLU A 214 15.64 19.89 7.77
C GLU A 214 14.56 19.29 8.68
N LEU A 215 13.36 19.00 8.16
CA LEU A 215 12.29 18.34 8.94
C LEU A 215 12.68 16.92 9.36
N ARG A 216 13.57 16.25 8.63
CA ARG A 216 14.12 14.91 8.94
C ARG A 216 15.66 14.92 8.95
N GLY A 217 16.25 15.94 9.57
CA GLY A 217 17.70 16.14 9.60
C GLY A 217 18.48 15.32 10.64
N ARG A 218 17.82 14.52 11.50
CA ARG A 218 18.54 13.80 12.57
C ARG A 218 19.46 12.72 11.99
N PRO A 219 20.66 12.48 12.58
CA PRO A 219 21.56 11.42 12.12
C PRO A 219 20.91 10.03 12.08
N SER A 220 20.06 9.70 13.06
CA SER A 220 19.35 8.41 13.13
C SER A 220 18.31 8.21 12.03
N GLN A 221 17.90 9.28 11.34
CA GLN A 221 16.90 9.24 10.27
C GLN A 221 17.53 9.06 8.88
N GLN A 222 18.85 9.18 8.77
CA GLN A 222 19.54 9.15 7.47
C GLN A 222 19.52 7.73 6.90
N ALA A 223 19.13 7.63 5.63
CA ALA A 223 19.06 6.39 4.87
C ALA A 223 19.99 6.48 3.67
N VAL A 224 20.67 5.39 3.33
CA VAL A 224 21.40 5.26 2.06
C VAL A 224 20.72 4.16 1.25
N GLN A 225 19.99 4.56 0.21
CA GLN A 225 19.35 3.63 -0.70
C GLN A 225 20.12 3.59 -2.03
N PRO A 226 20.65 2.44 -2.47
CA PRO A 226 21.54 2.37 -3.64
C PRO A 226 20.80 2.49 -4.98
N GLY A 227 19.47 2.37 -5.00
CA GLY A 227 18.70 2.39 -6.23
C GLY A 227 17.19 2.20 -6.01
N PRO A 228 16.41 2.10 -7.10
CA PRO A 228 14.95 1.97 -7.04
C PRO A 228 14.48 0.58 -6.59
N TYR A 229 15.36 -0.41 -6.64
CA TYR A 229 15.20 -1.73 -6.06
C TYR A 229 16.44 -2.03 -5.23
N TRP A 230 16.28 -2.89 -4.22
CA TRP A 230 17.30 -3.11 -3.21
C TRP A 230 17.03 -4.39 -2.42
N VAL A 231 18.02 -4.81 -1.65
CA VAL A 231 17.85 -5.84 -0.64
C VAL A 231 18.40 -5.34 0.70
N ILE A 232 17.54 -5.32 1.72
CA ILE A 232 17.96 -5.11 3.12
C ILE A 232 18.37 -6.48 3.67
N GLU A 233 19.61 -6.54 4.12
CA GLU A 233 20.25 -7.76 4.60
C GLU A 233 20.38 -7.71 6.13
N SER A 234 19.82 -8.71 6.79
CA SER A 234 20.06 -9.04 8.20
C SER A 234 20.57 -10.47 8.34
N ASP A 235 20.98 -10.88 9.53
CA ASP A 235 21.50 -12.23 9.76
C ASP A 235 20.44 -13.33 9.50
N GLY A 236 19.18 -13.08 9.88
CA GLY A 236 18.10 -14.07 9.83
C GLY A 236 17.13 -13.93 8.66
N LEU A 237 17.07 -12.78 7.99
CA LEU A 237 16.06 -12.48 6.98
C LEU A 237 16.58 -11.51 5.91
N LEU A 238 16.21 -11.71 4.65
CA LEU A 238 16.32 -10.65 3.63
C LEU A 238 14.96 -10.02 3.35
N VAL A 239 14.95 -8.70 3.24
CA VAL A 239 13.79 -7.95 2.70
C VAL A 239 14.18 -7.46 1.31
N VAL A 240 13.49 -7.94 0.28
CA VAL A 240 13.83 -7.70 -1.13
C VAL A 240 12.80 -6.74 -1.71
N GLY A 241 13.20 -5.52 -2.05
CA GLY A 241 12.35 -4.52 -2.70
C GLY A 241 12.52 -4.53 -4.21
N VAL A 242 11.41 -4.65 -4.95
CA VAL A 242 11.39 -4.58 -6.42
C VAL A 242 10.60 -3.39 -6.94
N ASP A 243 11.07 -2.81 -8.02
CA ASP A 243 10.40 -1.73 -8.75
C ASP A 243 9.61 -2.31 -9.93
N THR A 244 8.29 -2.18 -9.87
CA THR A 244 7.37 -2.74 -10.86
C THR A 244 7.02 -1.80 -12.01
N GLY A 245 7.49 -0.54 -12.00
CA GLY A 245 7.17 0.42 -13.05
C GLY A 245 5.69 0.80 -13.11
N ILE A 246 5.26 1.35 -14.25
CA ILE A 246 3.86 1.74 -14.45
C ILE A 246 2.97 0.49 -14.65
N ARG A 247 3.39 -0.43 -15.53
CA ARG A 247 2.59 -1.57 -15.98
C ARG A 247 2.85 -2.88 -15.27
N GLY A 248 3.86 -2.96 -14.41
CA GLY A 248 4.18 -4.17 -13.66
C GLY A 248 5.24 -5.06 -14.29
N THR A 249 5.81 -4.72 -15.45
CA THR A 249 6.87 -5.53 -16.09
C THR A 249 8.24 -5.20 -15.47
N ILE A 250 8.98 -6.26 -15.10
CA ILE A 250 10.34 -6.14 -14.58
C ILE A 250 11.33 -6.32 -15.73
N ASP A 251 12.19 -5.33 -15.93
CA ASP A 251 13.16 -5.32 -17.02
C ASP A 251 14.27 -6.38 -16.82
N ALA A 252 15.02 -6.65 -17.89
CA ALA A 252 16.02 -7.72 -17.90
C ALA A 252 17.12 -7.54 -16.83
N VAL A 253 17.56 -6.31 -16.56
CA VAL A 253 18.64 -6.02 -15.60
C VAL A 253 18.15 -6.29 -14.17
N GLN A 254 16.96 -5.80 -13.82
CA GLN A 254 16.37 -6.08 -12.51
C GLN A 254 15.98 -7.57 -12.38
N THR A 255 15.55 -8.23 -13.46
CA THR A 255 15.25 -9.67 -13.47
C THR A 255 16.49 -10.49 -13.15
N GLU A 256 17.64 -10.19 -13.77
CA GLU A 256 18.89 -10.88 -13.49
C GLU A 256 19.34 -10.64 -12.05
N TRP A 257 19.25 -9.39 -11.57
CA TRP A 257 19.54 -9.05 -10.18
C TRP A 257 18.65 -9.82 -9.20
N LEU A 258 17.34 -9.87 -9.43
CA LEU A 258 16.39 -10.55 -8.56
C LEU A 258 16.69 -12.04 -8.51
N ARG A 259 16.87 -12.70 -9.67
CA ARG A 259 17.27 -14.12 -9.73
C ARG A 259 18.55 -14.41 -8.95
N ARG A 260 19.52 -13.50 -8.98
CA ARG A 260 20.78 -13.64 -8.23
C ARG A 260 20.57 -13.47 -6.72
N VAL A 261 19.83 -12.46 -6.28
CA VAL A 261 19.54 -12.21 -4.85
C VAL A 261 18.68 -13.32 -4.25
N SER A 262 17.72 -13.86 -5.02
CA SER A 262 16.81 -14.91 -4.54
C SER A 262 17.51 -16.23 -4.23
N ARG A 263 18.70 -16.50 -4.78
CA ARG A 263 19.52 -17.70 -4.50
C ARG A 263 20.15 -17.74 -3.11
N ASP A 264 20.09 -16.65 -2.35
CA ASP A 264 20.56 -16.66 -0.95
C ASP A 264 19.81 -17.75 -0.15
N PRO A 265 20.44 -18.54 0.72
CA PRO A 265 19.75 -19.63 1.42
C PRO A 265 18.90 -19.15 2.61
N ARG A 266 18.94 -17.88 3.00
CA ARG A 266 18.10 -17.36 4.10
C ARG A 266 16.66 -17.11 3.64
N PRO A 267 15.68 -17.12 4.57
CA PRO A 267 14.30 -16.78 4.25
C PRO A 267 14.16 -15.32 3.82
N LYS A 268 13.11 -15.03 3.05
CA LYS A 268 12.93 -13.71 2.42
C LYS A 268 11.49 -13.19 2.49
N VAL A 269 11.36 -11.88 2.62
CA VAL A 269 10.12 -11.15 2.36
C VAL A 269 10.30 -10.32 1.10
N LEU A 270 9.38 -10.47 0.14
CA LEU A 270 9.32 -9.61 -1.03
C LEU A 270 8.48 -8.37 -0.72
N ILE A 271 8.97 -7.19 -1.09
CA ILE A 271 8.23 -5.93 -1.15
C ILE A 271 8.09 -5.56 -2.62
N THR A 272 6.87 -5.44 -3.13
CA THR A 272 6.59 -5.21 -4.57
C THR A 272 5.60 -4.07 -4.78
N GLY A 273 5.77 -3.28 -5.83
CA GLY A 273 4.86 -2.17 -6.12
C GLY A 273 3.43 -2.65 -6.38
N LYS A 274 3.30 -3.72 -7.17
CA LYS A 274 2.02 -4.37 -7.48
C LYS A 274 1.90 -5.74 -6.78
N PRO A 275 0.78 -6.02 -6.10
CA PRO A 275 0.58 -7.28 -5.39
C PRO A 275 0.30 -8.44 -6.37
N ILE A 276 0.85 -9.62 -6.06
CA ILE A 276 0.70 -10.84 -6.87
C ILE A 276 -0.74 -11.38 -6.82
N TYR A 277 -1.33 -11.39 -5.63
CA TYR A 277 -2.72 -11.74 -5.39
C TYR A 277 -3.46 -10.53 -4.86
N THR A 278 -4.58 -10.17 -5.49
CA THR A 278 -5.42 -9.08 -5.04
C THR A 278 -6.83 -9.22 -5.61
N ARG A 279 -7.85 -8.88 -4.81
CA ARG A 279 -9.26 -8.91 -5.22
C ARG A 279 -9.73 -10.27 -5.73
N ASN A 280 -9.19 -11.36 -5.17
CA ASN A 280 -9.42 -12.74 -5.63
C ASN A 280 -8.90 -13.04 -7.05
N ASP A 281 -7.95 -12.24 -7.56
CA ASP A 281 -7.29 -12.48 -8.84
C ASP A 281 -5.81 -12.81 -8.64
N TYR A 282 -5.25 -13.59 -9.57
CA TYR A 282 -3.82 -13.84 -9.71
C TYR A 282 -3.24 -12.96 -10.82
N LYS A 283 -2.33 -12.04 -10.48
CA LYS A 283 -1.75 -11.04 -11.41
C LYS A 283 -0.26 -10.80 -11.10
N PRO A 284 0.60 -11.82 -11.25
CA PRO A 284 2.03 -11.66 -10.99
C PRO A 284 2.68 -10.75 -12.04
N SER A 285 3.68 -9.98 -11.62
CA SER A 285 4.52 -9.18 -12.53
C SER A 285 5.33 -10.08 -13.48
N PRO A 286 5.24 -9.88 -14.81
CA PRO A 286 6.06 -10.63 -15.76
C PRO A 286 7.52 -10.16 -15.71
N LEU A 287 8.45 -11.10 -15.96
CA LEU A 287 9.88 -10.85 -16.04
C LEU A 287 10.34 -10.85 -17.50
N GLU A 288 11.10 -9.84 -17.92
CA GLU A 288 11.85 -9.92 -19.18
C GLU A 288 12.87 -11.07 -19.11
N GLY A 289 12.94 -11.88 -20.16
CA GLY A 289 13.70 -13.14 -20.15
C GLY A 289 12.90 -14.35 -19.65
N GLY A 290 11.61 -14.17 -19.31
CA GLY A 290 10.64 -15.25 -19.13
C GLY A 290 10.29 -15.57 -17.68
N GLY A 291 9.08 -16.07 -17.50
CA GLY A 291 8.46 -16.32 -16.20
C GLY A 291 7.88 -15.05 -15.57
N THR A 292 7.58 -15.15 -14.28
CA THR A 292 6.96 -14.12 -13.47
C THR A 292 7.69 -14.00 -12.14
N ILE A 293 7.47 -12.88 -11.45
CA ILE A 293 8.00 -12.69 -10.09
C ILE A 293 7.54 -13.80 -9.14
N ASP A 294 6.34 -14.34 -9.34
CA ASP A 294 5.80 -15.38 -8.46
C ASP A 294 6.46 -16.74 -8.72
N ASP A 295 6.99 -16.99 -9.93
CA ASP A 295 7.80 -18.19 -10.18
C ASP A 295 9.07 -18.17 -9.31
N ILE A 296 9.68 -16.99 -9.12
CA ILE A 296 10.83 -16.81 -8.21
C ILE A 296 10.39 -16.98 -6.75
N VAL A 297 9.29 -16.36 -6.33
CA VAL A 297 8.78 -16.43 -4.95
C VAL A 297 8.43 -17.86 -4.56
N ARG A 298 7.81 -18.61 -5.47
CA ARG A 298 7.33 -19.98 -5.23
C ARG A 298 8.42 -21.04 -5.26
N ASP A 299 9.56 -20.76 -5.88
CA ASP A 299 10.68 -21.69 -5.93
C ASP A 299 11.13 -22.06 -4.50
N PRO A 300 11.13 -23.35 -4.12
CA PRO A 300 11.56 -23.78 -2.78
C PRO A 300 12.98 -23.36 -2.46
N GLU A 301 13.89 -23.31 -3.45
CA GLU A 301 15.30 -22.93 -3.25
C GLU A 301 15.43 -21.46 -2.83
N HIS A 302 14.47 -20.60 -3.21
CA HIS A 302 14.52 -19.17 -2.91
C HIS A 302 13.95 -18.78 -1.55
N ARG A 303 13.28 -19.70 -0.83
CA ARG A 303 12.81 -19.52 0.56
C ARG A 303 12.05 -18.21 0.86
N TYR A 304 11.25 -17.69 -0.06
CA TYR A 304 10.32 -16.60 0.28
C TYR A 304 9.22 -17.11 1.21
N VAL A 305 8.92 -16.33 2.24
CA VAL A 305 7.89 -16.63 3.25
C VAL A 305 6.69 -15.69 3.19
N ALA A 306 6.90 -14.49 2.63
CA ALA A 306 5.84 -13.53 2.38
C ALA A 306 6.15 -12.66 1.15
N ALA A 307 5.09 -12.15 0.51
CA ALA A 307 5.15 -11.14 -0.54
C ALA A 307 4.13 -10.04 -0.23
N ILE A 308 4.60 -8.82 -0.02
CA ILE A 308 3.81 -7.67 0.40
C ILE A 308 3.81 -6.65 -0.73
N GLY A 309 2.64 -6.20 -1.18
CA GLY A 309 2.53 -5.15 -2.19
C GLY A 309 1.53 -4.06 -1.90
N GLY A 310 1.82 -2.86 -2.41
CA GLY A 310 0.96 -1.67 -2.33
C GLY A 310 -0.07 -1.62 -3.46
N ASP A 311 -0.30 -0.44 -4.05
CA ASP A 311 -1.13 -0.14 -5.24
C ASP A 311 -2.64 -0.35 -5.06
N VAL A 312 -3.03 -1.18 -4.09
CA VAL A 312 -4.43 -1.41 -3.72
C VAL A 312 -4.65 -0.93 -2.29
N HIS A 313 -5.41 0.16 -2.16
CA HIS A 313 -5.63 0.88 -0.91
C HIS A 313 -6.63 0.23 0.07
N ASN A 314 -6.28 -0.99 0.47
CA ASN A 314 -6.86 -1.75 1.57
C ASN A 314 -5.87 -2.84 2.00
N TYR A 315 -6.22 -3.59 3.04
CA TYR A 315 -5.45 -4.74 3.51
C TYR A 315 -6.11 -6.04 3.02
N GLN A 316 -5.30 -6.97 2.51
CA GLN A 316 -5.72 -8.32 2.13
C GLN A 316 -4.62 -9.31 2.50
N ARG A 317 -4.94 -10.49 3.01
CA ARG A 317 -3.95 -11.57 3.21
C ARG A 317 -4.46 -12.90 2.67
N TYR A 318 -3.66 -13.50 1.81
CA TYR A 318 -3.87 -14.78 1.15
C TYR A 318 -2.78 -15.77 1.62
N PRO A 319 -3.09 -16.70 2.54
CA PRO A 319 -2.17 -17.79 2.91
C PRO A 319 -2.19 -18.88 1.83
N VAL A 320 -1.23 -18.83 0.89
CA VAL A 320 -1.21 -19.76 -0.26
C VAL A 320 -0.30 -20.94 0.04
N ARG A 321 -0.84 -22.16 -0.11
CA ARG A 321 -0.09 -23.42 -0.01
C ARG A 321 0.79 -23.60 -1.24
N VAL A 322 2.10 -23.70 -1.06
CA VAL A 322 3.07 -23.97 -2.13
C VAL A 322 3.94 -25.15 -1.69
N GLY A 323 3.69 -26.33 -2.26
CA GLY A 323 4.33 -27.56 -1.80
C GLY A 323 4.02 -27.85 -0.32
N ASP A 324 5.06 -27.98 0.49
CA ASP A 324 5.01 -28.26 1.93
C ASP A 324 5.01 -27.01 2.83
N ARG A 325 5.06 -25.80 2.23
CA ARG A 325 5.02 -24.52 2.95
C ARG A 325 3.77 -23.69 2.64
N VAL A 326 3.60 -22.59 3.38
CA VAL A 326 2.57 -21.57 3.14
C VAL A 326 3.27 -20.22 3.00
N ILE A 327 3.04 -19.54 1.88
CA ILE A 327 3.56 -18.18 1.63
C ILE A 327 2.43 -17.20 1.93
N GLN A 328 2.72 -16.14 2.70
CA GLN A 328 1.75 -15.09 3.00
C GLN A 328 1.81 -14.01 1.91
N TYR A 329 0.81 -13.97 1.04
CA TYR A 329 0.66 -12.88 0.07
C TYR A 329 -0.21 -11.78 0.67
N ILE A 330 0.33 -10.58 0.82
CA ILE A 330 -0.28 -9.47 1.54
C ILE A 330 -0.41 -8.26 0.61
N VAL A 331 -1.62 -7.70 0.55
CA VAL A 331 -1.87 -6.36 0.01
C VAL A 331 -1.85 -5.38 1.18
N SER A 332 -1.08 -4.30 1.07
CA SER A 332 -0.84 -3.35 2.16
C SER A 332 -0.73 -1.90 1.67
N GLY A 333 -1.69 -1.45 0.84
CA GLY A 333 -1.67 -0.11 0.26
C GLY A 333 -2.49 0.95 1.01
N GLY A 334 -2.83 0.71 2.27
CA GLY A 334 -3.76 1.58 3.02
C GLY A 334 -3.07 2.65 3.87
N GLY A 335 -1.86 3.09 3.51
CA GLY A 335 -1.04 3.98 4.33
C GLY A 335 -1.30 5.48 4.15
N GLY A 336 -2.13 5.86 3.16
CA GLY A 336 -2.54 7.25 2.97
C GLY A 336 -3.63 7.39 1.93
N ALA A 337 -3.38 6.95 0.69
CA ALA A 337 -4.26 7.18 -0.44
C ALA A 337 -5.72 6.72 -0.24
N PHE A 338 -6.68 7.38 -0.89
CA PHE A 338 -8.12 7.05 -0.87
C PHE A 338 -8.43 5.54 -0.83
N MET A 339 -9.45 5.10 -0.10
CA MET A 339 -9.72 3.67 0.07
C MET A 339 -10.20 2.99 -1.23
N HIS A 340 -9.76 1.75 -1.48
CA HIS A 340 -10.35 0.88 -2.50
C HIS A 340 -11.43 -0.02 -1.90
N ALA A 341 -12.60 -0.07 -2.53
CA ALA A 341 -13.73 -0.89 -2.08
C ALA A 341 -13.37 -2.37 -1.90
N THR A 342 -13.56 -2.89 -0.68
CA THR A 342 -13.39 -4.31 -0.37
C THR A 342 -14.69 -5.09 -0.57
N HIS A 343 -15.85 -4.42 -0.53
CA HIS A 343 -17.16 -5.04 -0.71
C HIS A 343 -17.43 -5.58 -2.12
N THR A 344 -16.59 -5.20 -3.10
CA THR A 344 -16.65 -5.71 -4.47
C THR A 344 -15.86 -7.00 -4.65
N ILE A 345 -14.97 -7.33 -3.71
CA ILE A 345 -14.21 -8.59 -3.69
C ILE A 345 -15.20 -9.71 -3.39
N ARG A 346 -15.32 -10.66 -4.32
CA ARG A 346 -16.21 -11.81 -4.20
C ARG A 346 -15.68 -12.82 -3.18
N ARG A 347 -16.42 -13.91 -3.00
CA ARG A 347 -15.96 -15.04 -2.19
C ARG A 347 -14.62 -15.51 -2.73
N VAL A 348 -13.64 -15.65 -1.83
CA VAL A 348 -12.26 -15.99 -2.16
C VAL A 348 -12.12 -17.50 -2.38
N ASP A 349 -11.47 -17.84 -3.49
CA ASP A 349 -11.13 -19.19 -3.92
C ASP A 349 -9.80 -19.25 -4.72
N VAL A 350 -9.17 -18.09 -4.96
CA VAL A 350 -7.93 -17.99 -5.73
C VAL A 350 -6.80 -18.77 -5.08
N ALA A 351 -6.03 -19.50 -5.90
CA ALA A 351 -4.89 -20.32 -5.47
C ALA A 351 -5.24 -21.35 -4.36
N GLY A 352 -6.51 -21.77 -4.29
CA GLY A 352 -6.99 -22.73 -3.29
C GLY A 352 -7.14 -22.15 -1.88
N VAL A 353 -7.06 -20.82 -1.72
CA VAL A 353 -7.30 -20.15 -0.43
C VAL A 353 -8.79 -20.20 -0.11
N HIS A 354 -9.15 -20.71 1.06
CA HIS A 354 -10.53 -20.71 1.53
C HIS A 354 -10.92 -19.34 2.11
N GLU A 355 -12.19 -18.94 1.94
CA GLU A 355 -12.73 -17.67 2.44
C GLU A 355 -12.49 -17.44 3.94
N ASP A 356 -12.46 -18.51 4.74
CA ASP A 356 -12.25 -18.41 6.20
C ASP A 356 -10.78 -18.12 6.59
N ASP A 357 -9.84 -18.48 5.70
CA ASP A 357 -8.41 -18.22 5.86
C ASP A 357 -8.01 -16.83 5.35
N PHE A 358 -8.84 -16.24 4.47
CA PHE A 358 -8.68 -14.89 3.96
C PHE A 358 -8.85 -13.85 5.08
N ARG A 359 -7.99 -12.83 5.07
CA ARG A 359 -8.12 -11.67 5.96
C ARG A 359 -8.19 -10.40 5.14
N LEU A 360 -9.00 -9.46 5.61
CA LEU A 360 -9.39 -8.27 4.86
C LEU A 360 -9.67 -7.12 5.83
N TYR A 361 -9.12 -5.94 5.54
CA TYR A 361 -9.46 -4.72 6.25
C TYR A 361 -9.52 -3.52 5.26
N PRO A 362 -10.60 -2.71 5.26
CA PRO A 362 -11.80 -2.88 6.07
C PRO A 362 -12.61 -4.12 5.68
N LEU A 363 -13.43 -4.60 6.60
CA LEU A 363 -14.39 -5.66 6.31
C LEU A 363 -15.31 -5.25 5.15
N ARG A 364 -15.77 -6.23 4.38
CA ARG A 364 -16.68 -5.97 3.24
C ARG A 364 -17.93 -5.19 3.68
N GLY A 365 -18.48 -5.48 4.86
CA GLY A 365 -19.61 -4.74 5.43
C GLY A 365 -19.28 -3.27 5.71
N ASP A 366 -18.13 -3.00 6.32
CA ASP A 366 -17.68 -1.63 6.62
C ASP A 366 -17.43 -0.84 5.34
N SER A 367 -16.78 -1.46 4.35
CA SER A 367 -16.58 -0.84 3.05
C SER A 367 -17.90 -0.48 2.36
N LEU A 368 -18.88 -1.39 2.35
CA LEU A 368 -20.18 -1.10 1.74
C LEU A 368 -20.91 0.04 2.48
N SER A 369 -20.89 0.03 3.82
CA SER A 369 -21.46 1.10 4.65
C SER A 369 -20.81 2.45 4.35
N PHE A 370 -19.46 2.49 4.31
CA PHE A 370 -18.68 3.69 4.00
C PHE A 370 -19.07 4.29 2.64
N TYR A 371 -19.03 3.47 1.58
CA TYR A 371 -19.38 3.95 0.25
C TYR A 371 -20.86 4.35 0.14
N SER A 372 -21.76 3.70 0.88
CA SER A 372 -23.15 4.10 0.95
C SER A 372 -23.34 5.48 1.56
N GLN A 373 -22.61 5.79 2.65
CA GLN A 373 -22.65 7.07 3.35
C GLN A 373 -22.05 8.18 2.48
N LEU A 374 -20.88 7.91 1.91
CA LEU A 374 -20.17 8.78 0.99
C LEU A 374 -21.09 9.25 -0.15
N TYR A 375 -21.68 8.29 -0.87
CA TYR A 375 -22.55 8.60 -2.00
C TYR A 375 -23.90 9.19 -1.58
N ALA A 376 -24.46 8.76 -0.44
CA ALA A 376 -25.68 9.36 0.10
C ALA A 376 -25.50 10.86 0.38
N LYS A 377 -24.34 11.26 0.91
CA LYS A 377 -23.99 12.66 1.17
C LYS A 377 -23.70 13.41 -0.13
N ARG A 378 -22.79 12.88 -0.96
CA ARG A 378 -22.26 13.56 -2.15
C ARG A 378 -23.30 13.73 -3.26
N LEU A 379 -24.17 12.73 -3.45
CA LEU A 379 -25.24 12.74 -4.46
C LEU A 379 -26.61 13.09 -3.86
N ARG A 380 -26.67 13.41 -2.57
CA ARG A 380 -27.91 13.70 -1.81
C ARG A 380 -28.97 12.58 -1.89
N MET A 381 -28.54 11.34 -2.17
CA MET A 381 -29.40 10.16 -2.25
C MET A 381 -29.50 9.44 -0.91
N LYS A 382 -30.21 9.99 0.07
CA LYS A 382 -30.29 9.38 1.42
C LYS A 382 -30.78 7.93 1.42
N TRP A 383 -31.58 7.54 0.43
CA TRP A 383 -32.15 6.19 0.32
C TRP A 383 -31.12 5.09 0.08
N ILE A 384 -29.89 5.40 -0.34
CA ILE A 384 -28.83 4.39 -0.58
C ILE A 384 -28.00 4.09 0.67
N TYR A 385 -28.11 4.89 1.74
CA TYR A 385 -27.35 4.66 2.97
C TYR A 385 -27.71 3.33 3.61
N LEU A 386 -26.69 2.57 4.00
CA LEU A 386 -26.74 1.30 4.72
C LEU A 386 -25.92 1.45 5.99
N THR A 387 -26.46 1.04 7.14
CA THR A 387 -25.66 1.00 8.39
C THR A 387 -24.61 -0.12 8.34
N PRO A 388 -23.59 -0.11 9.23
CA PRO A 388 -22.58 -1.17 9.22
C PRO A 388 -23.19 -2.57 9.45
N ALA A 389 -24.15 -2.71 10.37
CA ALA A 389 -24.89 -3.97 10.58
C ALA A 389 -25.70 -4.41 9.34
N GLU A 390 -26.38 -3.48 8.67
CA GLU A 390 -27.13 -3.75 7.44
C GLU A 390 -26.22 -4.23 6.31
N ALA A 391 -25.11 -3.52 6.10
CA ALA A 391 -24.12 -3.83 5.08
C ALA A 391 -23.43 -5.17 5.36
N ALA A 392 -23.09 -5.46 6.61
CA ALA A 392 -22.50 -6.74 7.02
C ALA A 392 -23.44 -7.92 6.72
N CYS A 393 -24.74 -7.80 7.01
CA CYS A 393 -25.74 -8.83 6.71
C CYS A 393 -25.90 -9.06 5.20
N ILE A 394 -25.92 -7.99 4.40
CA ILE A 394 -25.97 -8.08 2.93
C ILE A 394 -24.74 -8.82 2.40
N MET A 395 -23.54 -8.45 2.86
CA MET A 395 -22.30 -9.07 2.40
C MET A 395 -22.21 -10.53 2.82
N ALA A 396 -22.63 -10.87 4.05
CA ALA A 396 -22.68 -12.25 4.53
C ALA A 396 -23.55 -13.14 3.62
N GLY A 397 -24.76 -12.68 3.28
CA GLY A 397 -25.64 -13.38 2.34
C GLY A 397 -25.07 -13.49 0.92
N GLN A 398 -24.26 -12.53 0.49
CA GLN A 398 -23.63 -12.54 -0.83
C GLN A 398 -22.44 -13.50 -0.92
N ILE A 399 -21.59 -13.51 0.11
CA ILE A 399 -20.42 -14.36 0.18
C ILE A 399 -20.81 -15.80 0.54
N GLY A 400 -21.94 -15.97 1.22
CA GLY A 400 -22.40 -17.27 1.72
C GLY A 400 -21.67 -17.66 3.00
N ASN A 401 -21.39 -16.70 3.87
CA ASN A 401 -20.79 -16.90 5.19
C ASN A 401 -21.58 -16.18 6.28
N THR A 402 -21.18 -16.33 7.54
CA THR A 402 -21.68 -15.51 8.64
C THR A 402 -20.94 -14.16 8.66
N PRO A 403 -21.56 -13.07 9.15
CA PRO A 403 -20.85 -11.81 9.37
C PRO A 403 -19.59 -12.03 10.21
N VAL A 404 -18.47 -11.45 9.76
CA VAL A 404 -17.17 -11.54 10.46
C VAL A 404 -17.24 -10.88 11.83
N ARG A 405 -17.87 -9.70 11.90
CA ARG A 405 -18.17 -9.00 13.14
C ARG A 405 -19.53 -9.46 13.67
N PRO A 406 -19.66 -9.84 14.96
CA PRO A 406 -20.94 -10.13 15.58
C PRO A 406 -21.91 -8.95 15.45
N LEU A 407 -23.20 -9.25 15.26
CA LEU A 407 -24.24 -8.22 15.11
C LEU A 407 -25.12 -8.16 16.36
N ASP A 408 -25.41 -6.94 16.81
CA ASP A 408 -26.38 -6.70 17.89
C ASP A 408 -27.80 -6.77 17.34
N GLY A 409 -28.32 -7.99 17.20
CA GLY A 409 -29.70 -8.26 16.80
C GLY A 409 -29.87 -8.76 15.37
N GLN A 410 -31.13 -9.01 15.00
CA GLN A 410 -31.48 -9.53 13.67
C GLN A 410 -31.72 -8.39 12.68
N VAL A 411 -31.06 -8.46 11.53
CA VAL A 411 -31.27 -7.55 10.40
C VAL A 411 -32.13 -8.24 9.34
N THR A 412 -33.27 -7.64 8.99
CA THR A 412 -34.12 -8.11 7.88
C THR A 412 -33.78 -7.36 6.60
N ILE A 413 -33.24 -8.06 5.59
CA ILE A 413 -32.85 -7.44 4.31
C ILE A 413 -34.08 -7.06 3.48
N THR A 414 -34.31 -5.76 3.31
CA THR A 414 -35.41 -5.19 2.52
C THR A 414 -35.10 -5.07 1.03
N ARG A 415 -36.12 -4.80 0.19
CA ARG A 415 -35.93 -4.51 -1.24
C ARG A 415 -35.07 -3.26 -1.49
N ARG A 416 -35.24 -2.20 -0.68
CA ARG A 416 -34.44 -0.97 -0.75
C ARG A 416 -32.95 -1.30 -0.61
N MET A 417 -32.61 -2.06 0.41
CA MET A 417 -31.23 -2.45 0.72
C MET A 417 -30.58 -3.21 -0.42
N ARG A 418 -31.30 -4.16 -1.04
CA ARG A 418 -30.79 -4.91 -2.21
C ARG A 418 -30.51 -4.00 -3.40
N TRP A 419 -31.37 -3.01 -3.66
CA TRP A 419 -31.15 -2.03 -4.73
C TRP A 419 -29.96 -1.11 -4.43
N ALA A 420 -29.86 -0.60 -3.19
CA ALA A 420 -28.71 0.19 -2.75
C ALA A 420 -27.39 -0.59 -2.90
N ALA A 421 -27.35 -1.84 -2.42
CA ALA A 421 -26.19 -2.70 -2.51
C ALA A 421 -25.79 -3.04 -3.97
N ARG A 422 -26.76 -3.25 -4.86
CA ARG A 422 -26.51 -3.41 -6.30
C ARG A 422 -25.90 -2.16 -6.91
N LEU A 423 -26.48 -0.99 -6.61
CA LEU A 423 -25.98 0.28 -7.11
C LEU A 423 -24.54 0.53 -6.63
N LEU A 424 -24.21 0.10 -5.41
CA LEU A 424 -22.87 0.21 -4.83
C LEU A 424 -21.96 -0.97 -5.22
N GLY A 425 -22.34 -1.85 -6.14
CA GLY A 425 -21.44 -2.87 -6.67
C GLY A 425 -21.23 -4.12 -5.80
N ALA A 426 -21.95 -4.25 -4.67
CA ALA A 426 -21.95 -5.47 -3.88
C ALA A 426 -22.48 -6.63 -4.73
N TRP A 427 -23.66 -6.51 -5.36
CA TRP A 427 -24.17 -7.52 -6.30
C TRP A 427 -23.75 -7.24 -7.76
N PRO A 428 -23.61 -8.26 -8.63
CA PRO A 428 -23.34 -8.04 -10.05
C PRO A 428 -24.51 -7.28 -10.69
N TRP A 429 -24.24 -6.11 -11.27
CA TRP A 429 -25.22 -5.30 -11.98
C TRP A 429 -24.49 -4.35 -12.97
N PRO A 430 -24.95 -4.23 -14.23
CA PRO A 430 -24.31 -3.36 -15.23
C PRO A 430 -24.33 -1.86 -14.89
N PHE A 431 -25.33 -1.40 -14.12
CA PHE A 431 -25.46 0.01 -13.73
C PHE A 431 -25.08 0.20 -12.27
N ARG A 432 -23.80 0.48 -12.00
CA ARG A 432 -23.30 0.71 -10.64
C ARG A 432 -22.57 2.04 -10.53
N LEU A 433 -22.61 2.63 -9.34
CA LEU A 433 -21.77 3.76 -8.98
C LEU A 433 -20.29 3.34 -9.02
N PRO A 434 -19.39 4.28 -9.30
CA PRO A 434 -17.97 4.00 -9.37
C PRO A 434 -17.41 3.60 -7.98
N VAL A 435 -17.16 2.31 -7.76
CA VAL A 435 -16.57 1.81 -6.49
C VAL A 435 -15.30 0.97 -6.71
N ASP A 436 -15.03 0.59 -7.96
CA ASP A 436 -13.97 -0.35 -8.36
C ASP A 436 -12.98 0.26 -9.33
N ARG A 437 -11.70 -0.14 -9.22
CA ARG A 437 -10.60 0.36 -10.06
C ARG A 437 -10.89 0.27 -11.58
N VAL A 438 -11.63 -0.74 -12.02
CA VAL A 438 -11.91 -1.00 -13.45
C VAL A 438 -12.79 0.09 -14.10
N PHE A 439 -13.63 0.78 -13.33
CA PHE A 439 -14.44 1.90 -13.82
C PHE A 439 -13.78 3.27 -13.60
N HIS A 440 -12.56 3.30 -13.05
CA HIS A 440 -11.95 4.49 -12.47
C HIS A 440 -10.64 4.88 -13.16
N ARG A 441 -10.73 5.31 -14.41
CA ARG A 441 -9.65 6.13 -14.99
C ARG A 441 -9.74 7.61 -14.58
N TYR A 442 -10.86 8.04 -13.97
CA TYR A 442 -11.19 9.45 -13.64
C TYR A 442 -12.13 9.67 -12.44
N LEU A 443 -12.42 8.66 -11.61
CA LEU A 443 -13.54 8.76 -10.65
C LEU A 443 -13.26 8.19 -9.24
N SER A 444 -12.12 7.52 -8.99
CA SER A 444 -11.82 6.92 -7.68
C SER A 444 -11.73 8.00 -6.58
N GLU A 445 -11.40 9.19 -7.04
CA GLU A 445 -11.61 10.59 -6.62
C GLU A 445 -12.93 10.92 -5.90
N PHE A 446 -13.98 10.11 -6.10
CA PHE A 446 -15.22 10.24 -5.34
C PHE A 446 -15.12 9.67 -3.93
N SER A 447 -14.12 8.83 -3.66
CA SER A 447 -13.92 8.07 -2.41
C SER A 447 -13.09 8.81 -1.36
N ASP A 448 -12.50 9.94 -1.73
CA ASP A 448 -11.72 10.76 -0.82
C ASP A 448 -12.63 11.41 0.24
N TRP A 449 -12.21 11.31 1.50
CA TRP A 449 -13.05 11.50 2.67
C TRP A 449 -12.19 11.91 3.87
N ASP A 450 -12.32 13.17 4.29
CA ASP A 450 -11.49 13.79 5.34
C ASP A 450 -12.04 13.59 6.77
N THR A 451 -12.99 12.67 6.98
CA THR A 451 -13.58 12.43 8.31
C THR A 451 -13.52 10.96 8.71
N PRO A 452 -13.19 10.62 9.98
CA PRO A 452 -13.22 9.23 10.44
C PRO A 452 -14.57 8.52 10.17
N PRO A 453 -14.56 7.19 9.97
CA PRO A 453 -13.40 6.31 9.91
C PRO A 453 -12.67 6.34 8.54
N PHE A 454 -11.34 6.43 8.55
CA PHE A 454 -10.52 6.44 7.32
C PHE A 454 -10.18 5.04 6.77
N PHE A 455 -10.30 3.99 7.60
CA PHE A 455 -9.92 2.61 7.25
C PHE A 455 -8.49 2.44 6.72
N LYS A 456 -7.54 3.22 7.25
CA LYS A 456 -6.11 3.11 6.92
C LYS A 456 -5.43 2.07 7.79
N HIS A 457 -4.26 1.63 7.35
CA HIS A 457 -3.45 0.70 8.11
C HIS A 457 -1.95 0.83 7.79
N PHE A 458 -1.14 0.25 8.66
CA PHE A 458 0.28 0.01 8.46
C PHE A 458 0.64 -1.34 9.06
N LEU A 459 1.79 -1.89 8.65
CA LEU A 459 2.28 -3.16 9.18
C LEU A 459 3.45 -2.95 10.12
N HIS A 460 3.52 -3.81 11.13
CA HIS A 460 4.68 -3.99 11.99
C HIS A 460 5.19 -5.42 11.83
N LEU A 461 6.48 -5.56 11.52
CA LEU A 461 7.14 -6.84 11.33
C LEU A 461 8.18 -7.03 12.43
N SER A 462 8.03 -8.10 13.19
CA SER A 462 8.99 -8.52 14.21
C SER A 462 9.75 -9.74 13.72
N VAL A 463 11.07 -9.65 13.70
CA VAL A 463 11.97 -10.72 13.28
C VAL A 463 12.73 -11.24 14.51
N THR A 464 12.78 -12.55 14.66
CA THR A 464 13.72 -13.28 15.51
C THR A 464 14.46 -14.31 14.65
N PRO A 465 15.48 -15.02 15.17
CA PRO A 465 16.14 -16.08 14.39
C PRO A 465 15.19 -17.18 13.90
N GLU A 466 14.10 -17.45 14.63
CA GLU A 466 13.17 -18.55 14.34
C GLU A 466 11.85 -18.09 13.73
N LEU A 467 11.44 -16.84 13.94
CA LEU A 467 10.08 -16.38 13.65
C LEU A 467 10.06 -15.02 12.95
N LEU A 468 9.15 -14.89 11.99
CA LEU A 468 8.66 -13.62 11.48
C LEU A 468 7.22 -13.44 11.91
N LYS A 469 6.91 -12.34 12.59
CA LYS A 469 5.55 -11.97 12.96
C LYS A 469 5.15 -10.70 12.23
N ILE A 470 4.04 -10.75 11.49
CA ILE A 470 3.48 -9.61 10.77
C ILE A 470 2.15 -9.23 11.42
N ARG A 471 2.02 -7.97 11.83
CA ARG A 471 0.79 -7.40 12.39
C ARG A 471 0.28 -6.27 11.52
N CYS A 472 -1.02 -6.26 11.25
CA CYS A 472 -1.71 -5.15 10.60
C CYS A 472 -2.37 -4.28 11.68
N PHE A 473 -2.00 -3.01 11.75
CA PHE A 473 -2.57 -2.04 12.68
C PHE A 473 -3.50 -1.07 11.97
N ALA A 474 -4.69 -0.84 12.52
CA ALA A 474 -5.64 0.12 11.97
C ALA A 474 -5.28 1.57 12.36
N ALA A 475 -5.58 2.48 11.44
CA ALA A 475 -5.63 3.92 11.65
C ALA A 475 -6.99 4.43 11.18
N THR A 476 -7.90 4.66 12.13
CA THR A 476 -9.28 5.09 11.84
C THR A 476 -9.45 6.60 11.88
N GLY A 477 -8.52 7.33 12.52
CA GLY A 477 -8.60 8.76 12.79
C GLY A 477 -9.27 9.11 14.13
N CYS A 478 -9.61 8.12 14.95
CA CYS A 478 -10.13 8.35 16.31
C CYS A 478 -8.99 8.44 17.33
N LEU A 479 -9.09 9.40 18.26
CA LEU A 479 -8.03 9.67 19.24
C LEU A 479 -7.65 8.44 20.08
N GLU A 480 -8.63 7.68 20.57
CA GLU A 480 -8.36 6.49 21.39
C GLU A 480 -7.51 5.46 20.64
N GLN A 481 -7.72 5.36 19.33
CA GLN A 481 -7.02 4.42 18.46
C GLN A 481 -5.69 4.96 17.96
N GLU A 482 -5.46 6.28 17.97
CA GLU A 482 -4.10 6.80 17.83
C GLU A 482 -3.20 6.38 18.99
N LEU A 483 -3.74 6.41 20.22
CA LEU A 483 -3.02 6.05 21.44
C LEU A 483 -2.85 4.53 21.59
N ARG A 484 -3.84 3.76 21.12
CA ARG A 484 -3.84 2.29 21.16
C ARG A 484 -4.34 1.75 19.81
N PRO A 485 -3.46 1.71 18.78
CA PRO A 485 -3.84 1.23 17.45
C PRO A 485 -4.39 -0.20 17.50
N PRO A 486 -5.62 -0.44 16.97
CA PRO A 486 -6.18 -1.78 16.85
C PRO A 486 -5.31 -2.72 16.02
N VAL A 487 -5.21 -3.98 16.43
CA VAL A 487 -4.61 -5.03 15.59
C VAL A 487 -5.73 -5.72 14.80
N GLU A 488 -5.72 -5.56 13.48
CA GLU A 488 -6.74 -6.11 12.56
C GLU A 488 -6.41 -7.52 12.08
N ASP A 489 -5.12 -7.85 12.00
CA ASP A 489 -4.64 -9.18 11.65
C ASP A 489 -3.24 -9.42 12.24
N GLU A 490 -2.94 -10.67 12.54
CA GLU A 490 -1.62 -11.12 12.99
C GLU A 490 -1.33 -12.49 12.38
N VAL A 491 -0.12 -12.66 11.85
CA VAL A 491 0.40 -13.95 11.39
C VAL A 491 1.81 -14.15 11.90
N VAL A 492 2.11 -15.38 12.32
CA VAL A 492 3.43 -15.84 12.76
C VAL A 492 3.91 -16.90 11.78
N ILE A 493 5.12 -16.74 11.28
CA ILE A 493 5.73 -17.56 10.25
C ILE A 493 7.06 -18.10 10.78
N GLY A 494 7.31 -19.40 10.64
CA GLY A 494 8.60 -20.00 10.96
C GLY A 494 9.65 -19.64 9.91
N LEU A 495 10.87 -19.32 10.35
CA LEU A 495 12.03 -18.99 9.52
C LEU A 495 13.04 -20.15 9.39
N SER A 496 12.85 -21.24 10.16
CA SER A 496 13.72 -22.42 10.13
C SER A 496 13.62 -23.18 8.82
#